data_AF-A0A9X5XF66-F1
#
_entry.id   AF-A0A9X5XF66-F1
#
_cell.length_a   1.000
_cell.length_b   1.000
_cell.length_c   1.000
_cell.angle_alpha   90.00
_cell.angle_beta   90.00
_cell.angle_gamma   90.00
#
_symmetry.space_group_name_H-M   'P 1'
#
loop_
_entity.id
_entity.type
_entity.pdbx_description
1 polymer ?
#
loop_
_entity_poly.entity_id
_entity_poly.type
_entity_poly.pdbx_seq_one_letter_code
_entity_poly.pdbx_strand_id
1 'polypeptide(L)'
;STVSVVAERAGVSRGAAQHHFRTREDLFTAAVEYVAEERSTALRALFPEGAADRREVVVALVDLYTGPLFRAALHLWVAASNEEQLRPRVTELEARVGRETHRIAVELLAADESRPGVRET
;
A
#
# COMPACT_ATOMS: atom_id res chain seq x y z
N SER A 1 -15.45 12.59 2.66
CA SER A 1 -16.52 11.91 3.42
C SER A 1 -16.23 12.00 4.92
N THR A 2 -17.25 12.11 5.78
CA THR A 2 -17.05 12.09 7.25
C THR A 2 -16.97 10.65 7.76
N VAL A 3 -16.43 10.44 8.97
CA VAL A 3 -16.40 9.11 9.64
C VAL A 3 -17.80 8.49 9.71
N SER A 4 -18.84 9.30 9.97
CA SER A 4 -20.22 8.81 10.05
C SER A 4 -20.77 8.31 8.70
N VAL A 5 -20.45 9.00 7.59
CA VAL A 5 -20.83 8.54 6.24
C VAL A 5 -20.11 7.25 5.87
N VAL A 6 -18.85 7.10 6.28
CA VAL A 6 -18.10 5.85 6.08
C VAL A 6 -18.70 4.72 6.92
N ALA A 7 -19.05 4.98 8.18
CA ALA A 7 -19.67 4.01 9.07
C ALA A 7 -20.99 3.47 8.52
N GLU A 8 -21.86 4.35 8.03
CA GLU A 8 -23.12 3.98 7.39
C GLU A 8 -22.91 3.05 6.20
N ARG A 9 -21.98 3.40 5.30
CA ARG A 9 -21.65 2.57 4.12
C ARG A 9 -21.01 1.24 4.48
N ALA A 10 -20.24 1.19 5.58
CA ALA A 10 -19.60 -0.02 6.07
C ALA A 10 -20.53 -0.88 6.94
N GLY A 11 -21.78 -0.45 7.18
CA GLY A 11 -22.73 -1.19 8.03
C GLY A 11 -22.35 -1.23 9.51
N VAL A 12 -21.49 -0.31 9.97
CA VAL A 12 -21.06 -0.23 11.37
C VAL A 12 -21.73 0.94 12.09
N SER A 13 -21.91 0.81 13.41
CA SER A 13 -22.54 1.88 14.19
C SER A 13 -21.64 3.12 14.23
N ARG A 14 -22.26 4.31 14.28
CA ARG A 14 -21.53 5.58 14.43
C ARG A 14 -20.68 5.60 15.71
N GLY A 15 -21.18 5.03 16.81
CA GLY A 15 -20.46 4.95 18.08
C GLY A 15 -19.23 4.06 18.01
N ALA A 16 -19.31 2.90 17.34
CA ALA A 16 -18.15 2.04 17.13
C ALA A 16 -17.11 2.73 16.23
N ALA A 17 -17.54 3.34 15.12
CA ALA A 17 -16.64 4.06 14.23
C ALA A 17 -15.94 5.24 14.93
N GLN A 18 -16.66 6.02 15.75
CA GLN A 18 -16.07 7.12 16.53
C GLN A 18 -15.14 6.65 17.65
N HIS A 19 -15.43 5.47 18.23
CA HIS A 19 -14.55 4.87 19.23
C HIS A 19 -13.18 4.51 18.62
N HIS A 20 -13.18 3.96 17.40
CA HIS A 20 -11.94 3.61 16.69
C HIS A 20 -11.27 4.83 16.02
N PHE A 21 -12.07 5.75 15.47
CA PHE A 21 -11.60 6.89 14.70
C PHE A 21 -12.28 8.16 15.17
N ARG A 22 -11.60 8.92 16.03
CA ARG A 22 -12.12 10.20 16.55
C ARG A 22 -12.25 11.24 15.45
N THR A 23 -11.36 11.20 14.46
CA THR A 23 -11.33 12.16 13.36
C THR A 23 -11.38 11.46 12.00
N ARG A 24 -11.70 12.22 10.94
CA ARG A 24 -11.66 11.71 9.57
C ARG A 24 -10.23 11.37 9.17
N GLU A 25 -9.28 12.15 9.65
CA GLU A 25 -7.85 12.05 9.44
C GLU A 25 -7.30 10.75 10.04
N ASP A 26 -7.77 10.36 11.22
CA ASP A 26 -7.41 9.07 11.85
C ASP A 26 -7.92 7.89 11.03
N LEU A 27 -9.20 7.92 10.63
CA LEU A 27 -9.79 6.90 9.76
C LEU A 27 -9.03 6.78 8.43
N PHE A 28 -8.71 7.93 7.84
CA PHE A 28 -7.98 7.98 6.59
C PHE A 28 -6.58 7.38 6.74
N THR A 29 -5.82 7.80 7.75
CA THR A 29 -4.47 7.30 8.05
C THR A 29 -4.48 5.78 8.21
N ALA A 30 -5.40 5.26 9.03
CA ALA A 30 -5.56 3.83 9.25
C ALA A 30 -5.94 3.07 7.97
N ALA A 31 -6.77 3.66 7.10
CA ALA A 31 -7.11 3.05 5.82
C ALA A 31 -5.90 2.95 4.89
N VAL A 32 -5.05 3.99 4.82
CA VAL A 32 -3.83 3.91 3.99
C VAL A 32 -2.86 2.87 4.56
N GLU A 33 -2.65 2.85 5.88
CA GLU A 33 -1.80 1.85 6.56
C GLU A 33 -2.27 0.42 6.31
N TYR A 34 -3.58 0.17 6.45
CA TYR A 34 -4.17 -1.13 6.14
C TYR A 34 -3.90 -1.54 4.69
N VAL A 35 -4.15 -0.65 3.73
CA VAL A 35 -3.89 -0.93 2.30
C VAL A 35 -2.41 -1.24 2.06
N ALA A 36 -1.49 -0.55 2.72
CA ALA A 36 -0.05 -0.80 2.63
C ALA A 36 0.36 -2.17 3.17
N GLU A 37 -0.17 -2.57 4.32
CA GLU A 37 0.10 -3.89 4.93
C GLU A 37 -0.49 -5.03 4.10
N GLU A 38 -1.72 -4.87 3.59
CA GLU A 38 -2.36 -5.86 2.72
C GLU A 38 -1.57 -6.05 1.43
N ARG A 39 -1.06 -4.96 0.82
CA ARG A 39 -0.20 -5.05 -0.37
C ARG A 39 1.09 -5.82 -0.10
N SER A 40 1.75 -5.51 1.02
CA SER A 40 2.99 -6.18 1.41
C SER A 40 2.77 -7.66 1.72
N THR A 41 1.64 -7.99 2.36
CA THR A 41 1.25 -9.36 2.68
C THR A 41 0.87 -10.15 1.43
N ALA A 42 0.08 -9.57 0.53
CA ALA A 42 -0.27 -10.18 -0.74
C ALA A 42 0.98 -10.50 -1.57
N LEU A 43 1.95 -9.57 -1.62
CA LEU A 43 3.20 -9.78 -2.35
C LEU A 43 4.03 -10.94 -1.77
N ARG A 44 4.18 -11.00 -0.44
CA ARG A 44 4.88 -12.11 0.24
C ARG A 44 4.18 -13.45 0.04
N ALA A 45 2.85 -13.45 0.00
CA ALA A 45 2.05 -14.67 -0.17
C ALA A 45 2.14 -15.26 -1.59
N LEU A 46 2.57 -14.48 -2.60
CA LEU A 46 2.70 -14.97 -3.98
C LEU A 46 3.87 -15.95 -4.14
N PHE A 47 4.89 -15.87 -3.28
CA PHE A 47 6.13 -16.64 -3.42
C PHE A 47 6.64 -17.18 -2.07
N PRO A 48 5.85 -18.03 -1.38
CA PRO A 48 6.20 -18.50 -0.02
C PRO A 48 7.49 -19.32 0.03
N GLU A 49 7.87 -19.96 -1.07
CA GLU A 49 9.14 -20.71 -1.21
C GLU A 49 10.11 -20.06 -2.21
N GLY A 50 9.89 -18.79 -2.55
CA GLY A 50 10.55 -18.11 -3.66
C GLY A 50 9.88 -18.39 -5.02
N ALA A 51 10.28 -17.63 -6.04
CA ALA A 51 9.74 -17.78 -7.39
C ALA A 51 10.62 -18.67 -8.27
N ALA A 52 10.01 -19.60 -9.01
CA ALA A 52 10.73 -20.46 -9.94
C ALA A 52 10.97 -19.79 -11.30
N ASP A 53 10.10 -18.85 -11.71
CA ASP A 53 10.16 -18.16 -13.00
C ASP A 53 10.14 -16.63 -12.83
N ARG A 54 11.13 -15.98 -13.45
CA ARG A 54 11.25 -14.52 -13.55
C ARG A 54 9.99 -13.88 -14.15
N ARG A 55 9.35 -14.53 -15.13
CA ARG A 55 8.13 -14.00 -15.75
C ARG A 55 6.99 -13.90 -14.75
N GLU A 56 6.81 -14.91 -13.90
CA GLU A 56 5.79 -14.93 -12.86
C GLU A 56 6.00 -13.81 -11.84
N VAL A 57 7.25 -13.58 -11.43
CA VAL A 57 7.62 -12.44 -10.56
C VAL A 57 7.23 -11.11 -11.20
N VAL A 58 7.56 -10.90 -12.47
CA VAL A 58 7.23 -9.65 -13.17
C VAL A 58 5.73 -9.45 -13.28
N VAL A 59 4.97 -10.50 -13.62
CA VAL A 59 3.49 -10.42 -13.69
C VAL A 59 2.91 -10.07 -12.31
N ALA A 60 3.34 -10.77 -11.26
CA ALA A 60 2.91 -10.49 -9.89
C ALA A 60 3.18 -9.04 -9.45
N LEU A 61 4.39 -8.53 -9.76
CA LEU A 61 4.75 -7.14 -9.47
C LEU A 61 3.86 -6.16 -10.25
N VAL A 62 3.61 -6.41 -11.53
CA VAL A 62 2.71 -5.57 -12.35
C VAL A 62 1.28 -5.60 -11.79
N ASP A 63 0.77 -6.76 -11.40
CA ASP A 63 -0.58 -6.90 -10.83
C ASP A 63 -0.71 -6.14 -9.50
N LEU A 64 0.34 -6.12 -8.68
CA LEU A 64 0.40 -5.32 -7.46
C LEU A 64 0.22 -3.81 -7.72
N TYR A 65 0.63 -3.32 -8.89
CA TYR A 65 0.52 -1.92 -9.31
C TYR A 65 -0.64 -1.63 -10.27
N THR A 66 -1.37 -2.64 -10.73
CA THR A 66 -2.53 -2.44 -11.63
C THR A 66 -3.85 -2.90 -11.02
N GLY A 67 -3.79 -3.62 -9.89
CA GLY A 67 -4.91 -4.20 -9.18
C GLY A 67 -5.79 -3.20 -8.41
N PRO A 68 -6.95 -3.67 -7.91
CA PRO A 68 -7.94 -2.83 -7.23
C PRO A 68 -7.39 -2.16 -5.97
N LEU A 69 -6.52 -2.84 -5.23
CA LEU A 69 -5.90 -2.31 -4.01
C LEU A 69 -4.96 -1.12 -4.31
N PHE A 70 -4.22 -1.18 -5.42
CA PHE A 70 -3.43 -0.04 -5.90
C PHE A 70 -4.31 1.15 -6.28
N ARG A 71 -5.40 0.91 -7.02
CA ARG A 71 -6.35 1.97 -7.41
C ARG A 71 -6.99 2.63 -6.19
N ALA A 72 -7.33 1.85 -5.16
CA ALA A 72 -7.81 2.38 -3.88
C ALA A 72 -6.73 3.25 -3.21
N ALA A 73 -5.48 2.77 -3.14
CA ALA A 73 -4.36 3.53 -2.62
C ALA A 73 -4.14 4.86 -3.36
N LEU A 74 -4.21 4.86 -4.70
CA LEU A 74 -4.09 6.06 -5.53
C LEU A 74 -5.16 7.10 -5.18
N HIS A 75 -6.42 6.68 -5.02
CA HIS A 75 -7.48 7.61 -4.61
C HIS A 75 -7.23 8.20 -3.22
N LEU A 76 -6.68 7.41 -2.29
CA LEU A 76 -6.25 7.92 -1.00
C LEU A 76 -5.11 8.94 -1.19
N TRP A 77 -4.04 8.60 -1.90
CA TRP A 77 -2.91 9.51 -2.10
C TRP A 77 -3.30 10.84 -2.75
N VAL A 78 -4.18 10.81 -3.75
CA VAL A 78 -4.74 12.04 -4.36
C VAL A 78 -5.59 12.83 -3.37
N ALA A 79 -6.38 12.18 -2.53
CA ALA A 79 -7.13 12.88 -1.49
C ALA A 79 -6.18 13.56 -0.48
N ALA A 80 -5.14 12.85 -0.04
CA ALA A 80 -4.17 13.36 0.91
C ALA A 80 -3.25 14.46 0.34
N SER A 81 -2.94 14.43 -0.96
CA SER A 81 -2.12 15.49 -1.58
C SER A 81 -2.80 16.87 -1.52
N ASN A 82 -4.13 16.89 -1.38
CA ASN A 82 -4.95 18.09 -1.22
C ASN A 82 -5.18 18.48 0.26
N GLU A 83 -4.73 17.67 1.22
CA GLU A 83 -4.87 17.92 2.66
C GLU A 83 -3.47 18.02 3.30
N GLU A 84 -2.96 19.25 3.45
CA GLU A 84 -1.57 19.55 3.90
C GLU A 84 -1.14 18.75 5.14
N GLN A 85 -2.07 18.56 6.09
CA GLN A 85 -1.84 17.84 7.34
C GLN A 85 -1.62 16.33 7.16
N LEU A 86 -2.15 15.74 6.08
CA LEU A 86 -2.02 14.31 5.77
C LEU A 86 -0.80 14.01 4.90
N ARG A 87 -0.28 15.00 4.16
CA ARG A 87 0.84 14.81 3.23
C ARG A 87 2.04 14.11 3.86
N PRO A 88 2.58 14.52 5.03
CA PRO A 88 3.77 13.88 5.60
C PRO A 88 3.57 12.40 5.88
N ARG A 89 2.42 12.03 6.47
CA ARG A 89 2.08 10.64 6.81
C ARG A 89 1.94 9.77 5.57
N VAL A 90 1.29 10.30 4.53
CA VAL A 90 1.09 9.56 3.28
C VAL A 90 2.41 9.37 2.54
N THR A 91 3.26 10.39 2.47
CA THR A 91 4.59 10.27 1.83
C THR A 91 5.48 9.27 2.58
N GLU A 92 5.47 9.29 3.91
CA GLU A 92 6.23 8.31 4.70
C GLU A 92 5.76 6.87 4.40
N LEU A 93 4.45 6.66 4.35
CA LEU A 93 3.86 5.37 4.07
C LEU A 93 4.15 4.88 2.63
N GLU A 94 4.02 5.76 1.64
CA GLU A 94 4.39 5.46 0.25
C GLU A 94 5.85 5.04 0.16
N ALA A 95 6.74 5.79 0.80
CA ALA A 95 8.16 5.48 0.82
C ALA A 95 8.46 4.13 1.48
N ARG A 96 7.74 3.78 2.56
CA ARG A 96 7.85 2.47 3.22
C ARG A 96 7.40 1.32 2.31
N VAL A 97 6.23 1.45 1.67
CA VAL A 97 5.71 0.45 0.73
C VAL A 97 6.61 0.29 -0.49
N GLY A 98 7.11 1.39 -1.03
CA GLY A 98 8.05 1.39 -2.16
C GLY A 98 9.34 0.64 -1.83
N ARG A 99 9.94 0.92 -0.66
CA ARG A 99 11.14 0.20 -0.19
C ARG A 99 10.89 -1.30 0.03
N GLU A 100 9.73 -1.67 0.55
CA GLU A 100 9.37 -3.08 0.75
C GLU A 100 9.20 -3.82 -0.57
N THR A 101 8.45 -3.22 -1.50
CA THR A 101 8.21 -3.80 -2.83
C THR A 101 9.53 -3.95 -3.60
N HIS A 102 10.41 -2.95 -3.52
CA HIS A 102 11.75 -3.01 -4.11
C HIS A 102 12.58 -4.16 -3.53
N ARG A 103 12.62 -4.30 -2.20
CA ARG A 103 13.39 -5.37 -1.54
C ARG A 103 12.91 -6.75 -1.98
N ILE A 104 11.59 -6.96 -2.01
CA ILE A 104 11.00 -8.23 -2.45
C ILE A 104 11.28 -8.49 -3.93
N ALA A 105 11.22 -7.45 -4.78
CA ALA A 105 11.55 -7.60 -6.20
C ALA A 105 13.02 -8.02 -6.41
N VAL A 106 13.96 -7.41 -5.68
CA VAL A 106 15.39 -7.76 -5.74
C VAL A 106 15.61 -9.21 -5.31
N GLU A 107 14.99 -9.63 -4.21
CA GLU A 107 15.07 -10.99 -3.68
C GLU A 107 14.52 -12.03 -4.67
N LEU A 108 13.29 -11.84 -5.15
CA LEU A 108 12.62 -12.79 -6.04
C LEU A 108 13.25 -12.87 -7.43
N LEU A 109 13.83 -11.77 -7.92
CA LEU A 109 14.53 -11.75 -9.20
C LEU A 109 15.99 -12.22 -9.10
N ALA A 110 16.47 -12.52 -7.88
CA ALA A 110 17.87 -12.75 -7.58
C ALA A 110 18.78 -11.66 -8.19
N ALA A 111 18.34 -10.41 -8.09
CA ALA A 111 19.02 -9.27 -8.70
C ALA A 111 20.22 -8.85 -7.85
N ASP A 112 21.39 -8.74 -8.47
CA ASP A 112 22.59 -8.20 -7.83
C ASP A 112 22.69 -6.69 -8.12
N GLU A 113 22.26 -5.87 -7.17
CA GLU A 113 22.24 -4.42 -7.28
C GLU A 113 23.64 -3.77 -7.34
N SER A 114 24.72 -4.53 -7.08
CA SER A 114 26.09 -4.04 -7.26
C SER A 114 26.51 -3.99 -8.73
N ARG A 115 25.80 -4.70 -9.62
CA ARG A 115 26.11 -4.76 -11.05
C ARG A 115 25.61 -3.50 -11.76
N PRO A 116 26.45 -2.85 -12.60
CA PRO A 116 26.03 -1.71 -13.40
C PRO A 116 24.78 -2.01 -14.23
N GLY A 117 23.80 -1.12 -14.17
CA GLY A 117 22.52 -1.23 -14.89
C GLY A 117 21.41 -2.00 -14.16
N VAL A 118 21.67 -2.60 -12.99
CA VAL A 118 20.62 -3.23 -12.17
C VAL A 118 19.90 -2.20 -11.29
N ARG A 119 20.62 -1.18 -10.81
CA ARG A 119 20.09 -0.07 -10.03
C ARG A 119 20.46 1.25 -10.69
N GLU A 120 19.48 2.12 -10.94
CA GLU A 120 19.75 3.51 -11.31
C GLU A 120 20.24 4.27 -10.07
N THR A 121 21.42 4.89 -10.18
CA THR A 121 22.07 5.71 -9.14
C THR A 121 21.92 7.18 -9.43
#